data_AF-A0A0B0CZR0-F1
#
_entry.id   AF-A0A0B0CZR0-F1
#
_cell.length_a   1.000
_cell.length_b   1.000
_cell.length_c   1.000
_cell.angle_alpha   90.00
_cell.angle_beta   90.00
_cell.angle_gamma   90.00
#
_symmetry.space_group_name_H-M   'P 1'
#
loop_
_entity.id
_entity.type
_entity.pdbx_description
1 polymer ?
#
loop_
_entity_poly.entity_id
_entity_poly.type
_entity_poly.pdbx_seq_one_letter_code
_entity_poly.pdbx_strand_id
1 'polypeptide(L)'
;RIYNGTFDQGDMTRLNYWELTSQEGASAEVNVSAETREAKIEPLQKGDDSGDILFKQTGVQLQEGQDYELTFHARAEEERSIQVDLVSQDGSVSYSNAEPIQLTKEMKPHTITFQMPENTTDLESQLWFKLGGQSEAVYLDDVSLVQTSNPVELQPLKNGDFANGLEAWSPYIHFDANADVSTIDEMLNVDIENAGNEKWSVLVEQPGLSLSQDTTYILSFKAKSTLPRDIEVTIENAAYQRYFSRVVSLTDEMQTYELEWNMTADDMASLKFLMGQVADSHEISIDDVSLEVK
;
A
#
# COMPACT_ATOMS: atom_id res chain seq x y z
N ARG A 1 7.76 11.03 -4.63
CA ARG A 1 8.41 10.97 -5.97
C ARG A 1 9.56 11.97 -6.05
N ILE A 2 10.59 11.70 -6.86
CA ILE A 2 11.71 12.62 -7.11
C ILE A 2 11.41 13.48 -8.35
N TYR A 3 11.74 14.77 -8.27
CA TYR A 3 11.66 15.72 -9.36
C TYR A 3 13.05 15.99 -9.95
N ASN A 4 13.13 16.11 -11.28
CA ASN A 4 14.35 16.44 -12.01
C ASN A 4 15.57 15.57 -11.62
N GLY A 5 15.37 14.26 -11.44
CA GLY A 5 16.43 13.32 -11.07
C GLY A 5 17.42 12.99 -12.19
N THR A 6 17.06 13.32 -13.43
CA THR A 6 17.87 13.20 -14.66
C THR A 6 18.62 14.50 -15.01
N PHE A 7 18.47 15.54 -14.18
CA PHE A 7 19.03 16.89 -14.35
C PHE A 7 18.86 17.46 -15.77
N ASP A 8 17.71 17.19 -16.39
CA ASP A 8 17.37 17.65 -17.75
C ASP A 8 16.33 18.79 -17.76
N GLN A 9 15.77 19.14 -16.59
CA GLN A 9 14.75 20.16 -16.42
C GLN A 9 15.28 21.42 -15.73
N GLY A 10 14.57 22.53 -15.95
CA GLY A 10 14.80 23.79 -15.25
C GLY A 10 15.53 24.84 -16.09
N ASP A 11 16.13 25.81 -15.39
CA ASP A 11 16.90 26.88 -16.02
C ASP A 11 18.29 26.38 -16.46
N MET A 12 19.20 27.28 -16.83
CA MET A 12 20.54 26.91 -17.28
C MET A 12 21.37 26.16 -16.22
N THR A 13 20.98 26.20 -14.94
CA THR A 13 21.64 25.46 -13.85
C THR A 13 21.29 23.98 -13.84
N ARG A 14 20.10 23.62 -14.34
CA ARG A 14 19.52 22.26 -14.29
C ARG A 14 19.31 21.70 -12.88
N LEU A 15 19.38 22.55 -11.85
CA LEU A 15 19.30 22.18 -10.44
C LEU A 15 17.95 22.51 -9.81
N ASN A 16 16.92 22.81 -10.62
CA ASN A 16 15.58 23.00 -10.08
C ASN A 16 15.19 21.80 -9.20
N TYR A 17 14.60 22.10 -8.03
CA TYR A 17 14.21 21.15 -6.97
C TYR A 17 15.35 20.55 -6.13
N TRP A 18 16.60 20.81 -6.50
CA TRP A 18 17.77 20.32 -5.77
C TRP A 18 18.48 21.47 -5.05
N GLU A 19 18.91 21.21 -3.82
CA GLU A 19 19.61 22.17 -2.98
C GLU A 19 20.94 21.58 -2.53
N LEU A 20 22.01 22.37 -2.62
CA LEU A 20 23.28 22.07 -1.99
C LEU A 20 23.42 22.95 -0.74
N THR A 21 23.58 22.33 0.42
CA THR A 21 23.83 23.03 1.69
C THR A 21 25.13 22.56 2.31
N SER A 22 25.80 23.44 3.04
CA SER A 22 26.98 23.09 3.83
C SER A 22 26.94 23.75 5.20
N GLN A 23 27.55 23.12 6.20
CA GLN A 23 27.58 23.57 7.59
C GLN A 23 28.93 23.31 8.26
N GLU A 24 29.11 23.77 9.50
CA GLU A 24 30.30 23.49 10.33
C GLU A 24 31.65 23.79 9.63
N GLY A 25 31.66 24.83 8.79
CA GLY A 25 32.84 25.25 8.04
C GLY A 25 33.10 24.47 6.76
N ALA A 26 32.30 23.46 6.42
CA ALA A 26 32.34 22.83 5.12
C ALA A 26 31.82 23.76 4.02
N SER A 27 32.23 23.48 2.79
CA SER A 27 31.74 24.16 1.58
C SER A 27 31.89 23.26 0.37
N ALA A 28 30.97 23.39 -0.58
CA ALA A 28 30.98 22.65 -1.83
C ALA A 28 30.33 23.47 -2.94
N GLU A 29 30.62 23.10 -4.18
CA GLU A 29 29.93 23.59 -5.36
C GLU A 29 29.23 22.44 -6.08
N VAL A 30 28.13 22.74 -6.76
CA VAL A 30 27.44 21.78 -7.64
C VAL A 30 27.27 22.40 -9.02
N ASN A 31 27.60 21.61 -10.05
CA ASN A 31 27.37 21.99 -11.44
C ASN A 31 26.81 20.82 -12.25
N VAL A 32 25.95 21.12 -13.22
CA VAL A 32 25.43 20.14 -14.18
C VAL A 32 25.86 20.54 -15.58
N SER A 33 26.66 19.72 -16.25
CA SER A 33 27.05 19.97 -17.64
C SER A 33 25.89 19.63 -18.59
N ALA A 34 25.69 20.43 -19.64
CA ALA A 34 24.70 20.12 -20.67
C ALA A 34 25.06 18.87 -21.51
N GLU A 35 26.33 18.48 -21.53
CA GLU A 35 26.83 17.33 -22.28
C GLU A 35 26.58 16.02 -21.54
N THR A 36 26.94 15.96 -20.25
CA THR A 36 26.84 14.74 -19.44
C THR A 36 25.54 14.64 -18.67
N ARG A 37 24.95 15.78 -18.28
CA ARG A 37 23.76 15.88 -17.40
C ARG A 37 23.91 15.22 -16.03
N GLU A 38 25.14 14.96 -15.62
CA GLU A 38 25.46 14.52 -14.26
C GLU A 38 25.58 15.74 -13.34
N ALA A 39 24.98 15.68 -12.15
CA ALA A 39 25.31 16.61 -11.07
C ALA A 39 26.68 16.26 -10.52
N LYS A 40 27.66 17.14 -10.75
CA LYS A 40 29.00 17.07 -10.13
C LYS A 40 29.00 17.93 -8.88
N ILE A 41 29.16 17.29 -7.71
CA ILE A 41 29.32 17.95 -6.42
C ILE A 41 30.79 17.89 -6.04
N GLU A 42 31.41 19.06 -5.84
CA GLU A 42 32.83 19.22 -5.55
C GLU A 42 33.03 19.85 -4.17
N PRO A 43 33.45 19.08 -3.15
CA PRO A 43 33.82 19.62 -1.84
C PRO A 43 35.02 20.56 -1.94
N LEU A 44 34.85 21.83 -1.57
CA LEU A 44 35.93 22.81 -1.44
C LEU A 44 36.57 22.75 -0.04
N GLN A 45 35.73 22.57 0.97
CA GLN A 45 36.13 22.20 2.33
C GLN A 45 35.23 21.06 2.79
N LYS A 46 35.83 19.90 3.05
CA LYS A 46 35.09 18.66 3.25
C LYS A 46 34.27 18.59 4.56
N GLY A 47 34.60 19.40 5.57
CA GLY A 47 34.08 19.19 6.92
C GLY A 47 34.59 17.90 7.57
N ASP A 48 34.04 17.58 8.74
CA ASP A 48 34.44 16.41 9.52
C ASP A 48 33.39 15.29 9.41
N ASP A 49 32.11 15.65 9.28
CA ASP A 49 30.98 14.72 9.22
C ASP A 49 30.39 14.61 7.80
N SER A 50 29.84 13.45 7.45
CA SER A 50 29.20 13.23 6.15
C SER A 50 28.03 14.19 5.90
N GLY A 51 27.32 14.58 6.96
CA GLY A 51 26.21 15.52 6.92
C GLY A 51 26.62 16.99 6.72
N ASP A 52 27.92 17.31 6.78
CA ASP A 52 28.37 18.70 6.65
C ASP A 52 28.20 19.25 5.23
N ILE A 53 28.04 18.39 4.24
CA ILE A 53 27.66 18.72 2.87
C ILE A 53 26.46 17.85 2.49
N LEU A 54 25.32 18.49 2.22
CA LEU A 54 24.10 17.81 1.78
C LEU A 54 23.74 18.28 0.38
N PHE A 55 23.61 17.34 -0.55
CA PHE A 55 22.88 17.56 -1.79
C PHE A 55 21.51 16.89 -1.65
N LYS A 56 20.45 17.69 -1.64
CA LYS A 56 19.14 17.23 -1.17
C LYS A 56 17.98 17.71 -2.03
N GLN A 57 16.86 16.99 -1.89
CA GLN A 57 15.55 17.39 -2.40
C GLN A 57 14.53 17.31 -1.26
N THR A 58 13.72 18.35 -1.11
CA THR A 58 12.65 18.43 -0.09
C THR A 58 11.27 18.19 -0.72
N GLY A 59 10.24 17.98 0.10
CA GLY A 59 8.88 17.75 -0.41
C GLY A 59 8.69 16.36 -1.00
N VAL A 60 9.51 15.38 -0.57
CA VAL A 60 9.36 14.00 -0.97
C VAL A 60 8.19 13.40 -0.18
N GLN A 61 7.18 12.90 -0.89
CA GLN A 61 6.00 12.31 -0.27
C GLN A 61 6.19 10.82 -0.07
N LEU A 62 6.01 10.37 1.18
CA LEU A 62 6.11 9.00 1.64
C LEU A 62 4.85 8.66 2.46
N GLN A 63 4.18 7.57 2.10
CA GLN A 63 2.95 7.09 2.73
C GLN A 63 3.27 5.98 3.73
N GLU A 64 2.52 5.94 4.83
CA GLU A 64 2.67 4.91 5.87
C GLU A 64 2.52 3.48 5.35
N GLY A 65 3.28 2.56 5.93
CA GLY A 65 3.25 1.13 5.60
C GLY A 65 3.74 0.77 4.19
N GLN A 66 4.01 1.76 3.32
CA GLN A 66 4.40 1.52 1.94
C GLN A 66 5.90 1.21 1.81
N ASP A 67 6.21 0.28 0.91
CA ASP A 67 7.56 -0.02 0.46
C ASP A 67 7.98 0.93 -0.66
N TYR A 68 9.22 1.38 -0.58
CA TYR A 68 9.84 2.27 -1.54
C TYR A 68 11.19 1.73 -2.02
N GLU A 69 11.48 1.95 -3.29
CA GLU A 69 12.77 1.71 -3.91
C GLU A 69 13.33 3.05 -4.46
N LEU A 70 14.44 3.49 -3.87
CA LEU A 70 15.28 4.57 -4.39
C LEU A 70 16.35 3.97 -5.29
N THR A 71 16.44 4.46 -6.51
CA THR A 71 17.52 4.15 -7.46
C THR A 71 18.24 5.41 -7.89
N PHE A 72 19.54 5.33 -8.08
CA PHE A 72 20.36 6.41 -8.64
C PHE A 72 21.65 5.86 -9.23
N HIS A 73 22.24 6.57 -10.18
CA HIS A 73 23.58 6.29 -10.67
C HIS A 73 24.58 7.22 -10.01
N ALA A 74 25.68 6.67 -9.50
CA ALA A 74 26.74 7.47 -8.92
C ALA A 74 28.13 6.95 -9.24
N ARG A 75 29.09 7.88 -9.24
CA ARG A 75 30.53 7.62 -9.22
C ARG A 75 31.24 8.71 -8.45
N ALA A 76 32.50 8.47 -8.09
CA ALA A 76 33.36 9.46 -7.50
C ALA A 76 34.66 9.63 -8.30
N GLU A 77 35.34 10.76 -8.13
CA GLU A 77 36.63 11.02 -8.75
C GLU A 77 37.70 10.01 -8.31
N GLU A 78 37.71 9.69 -7.02
CA GLU A 78 38.44 8.58 -6.41
C GLU A 78 37.50 7.77 -5.52
N GLU A 79 37.85 6.53 -5.19
CA GLU A 79 37.01 5.66 -4.37
C GLU A 79 36.71 6.31 -3.01
N ARG A 80 35.43 6.50 -2.71
CA ARG A 80 34.96 7.07 -1.44
C ARG A 80 33.61 6.49 -1.04
N SER A 81 33.32 6.53 0.25
CA SER A 81 31.99 6.21 0.76
C SER A 81 31.10 7.46 0.80
N ILE A 82 29.80 7.29 0.55
CA ILE A 82 28.77 8.30 0.77
C ILE A 82 27.66 7.71 1.64
N GLN A 83 26.85 8.55 2.26
CA GLN A 83 25.61 8.11 2.90
C GLN A 83 24.42 8.74 2.19
N VAL A 84 23.36 7.97 1.99
CA VAL A 84 22.11 8.42 1.38
C VAL A 84 20.99 8.15 2.36
N ASP A 85 20.03 9.06 2.47
CA ASP A 85 18.99 8.93 3.47
C ASP A 85 17.66 9.58 3.04
N LEU A 86 16.55 8.94 3.35
CA LEU A 86 15.22 9.57 3.37
C LEU A 86 14.91 9.91 4.82
N VAL A 87 14.70 11.19 5.10
CA VAL A 87 14.53 11.72 6.46
C VAL A 87 13.25 12.52 6.60
N SER A 88 12.76 12.68 7.83
CA SER A 88 11.61 13.53 8.16
C SER A 88 11.77 14.97 7.65
N GLN A 89 10.66 15.72 7.57
CA GLN A 89 10.68 17.13 7.17
C GLN A 89 11.74 17.98 7.90
N ASP A 90 12.02 17.71 9.18
CA ASP A 90 13.03 18.43 9.96
C ASP A 90 14.42 17.75 9.97
N GLY A 91 14.55 16.60 9.32
CA GLY A 91 15.78 15.81 9.24
C GLY A 91 16.13 15.03 10.51
N SER A 92 15.25 14.98 11.50
CA SER A 92 15.52 14.36 12.81
C SER A 92 15.35 12.83 12.83
N VAL A 93 14.54 12.27 11.92
CA VAL A 93 14.28 10.83 11.82
C VAL A 93 14.74 10.32 10.47
N SER A 94 15.51 9.22 10.45
CA SER A 94 15.84 8.47 9.24
C SER A 94 14.81 7.38 9.01
N TYR A 95 14.18 7.39 7.82
CA TYR A 95 13.25 6.36 7.37
C TYR A 95 13.99 5.23 6.66
N SER A 96 14.97 5.55 5.82
CA SER A 96 15.65 4.54 5.01
C SER A 96 16.73 3.75 5.76
N ASN A 97 17.35 4.36 6.79
CA ASN A 97 18.48 3.80 7.55
C ASN A 97 19.54 3.09 6.68
N ALA A 98 19.83 3.67 5.51
CA ALA A 98 20.71 3.02 4.54
C ALA A 98 22.17 2.97 5.03
N GLU A 99 22.80 1.82 4.81
CA GLU A 99 24.24 1.65 5.03
C GLU A 99 25.06 2.54 4.09
N PRO A 100 26.29 2.95 4.48
CA PRO A 100 27.16 3.71 3.61
C PRO A 100 27.45 3.00 2.28
N ILE A 101 27.40 3.74 1.19
CA ILE A 101 27.58 3.23 -0.17
C ILE A 101 28.99 3.55 -0.65
N GLN A 102 29.73 2.51 -1.00
CA GLN A 102 31.05 2.66 -1.60
C GLN A 102 30.92 3.01 -3.09
N LEU A 103 31.42 4.19 -3.46
CA LEU A 103 31.53 4.62 -4.84
C LEU A 103 32.87 4.24 -5.43
N THR A 104 32.85 4.03 -6.75
CA THR A 104 34.03 3.80 -7.59
C THR A 104 34.13 4.89 -8.65
N LYS A 105 35.14 4.82 -9.52
CA LYS A 105 35.29 5.74 -10.66
C LYS A 105 34.29 5.48 -11.80
N GLU A 106 33.60 4.35 -11.77
CA GLU A 106 32.60 3.97 -12.77
C GLU A 106 31.20 4.37 -12.32
N MET A 107 30.42 4.95 -13.24
CA MET A 107 29.02 5.31 -13.01
C MET A 107 28.20 4.03 -12.89
N LYS A 108 27.78 3.69 -11.67
CA LYS A 108 27.04 2.45 -11.38
C LYS A 108 25.69 2.75 -10.74
N PRO A 109 24.66 1.95 -11.03
CA PRO A 109 23.40 2.04 -10.32
C PRO A 109 23.56 1.57 -8.88
N HIS A 110 22.87 2.24 -7.98
CA HIS A 110 22.71 1.89 -6.59
C HIS A 110 21.23 1.88 -6.24
N THR A 111 20.84 0.95 -5.37
CA THR A 111 19.46 0.74 -4.95
C THR A 111 19.37 0.72 -3.44
N ILE A 112 18.41 1.45 -2.89
CA ILE A 112 18.03 1.42 -1.48
C ILE A 112 16.54 1.10 -1.43
N THR A 113 16.19 0.04 -0.70
CA THR A 113 14.80 -0.34 -0.42
C THR A 113 14.51 -0.10 1.05
N PHE A 114 13.34 0.47 1.36
CA PHE A 114 12.89 0.66 2.74
C PHE A 114 11.35 0.66 2.81
N GLN A 115 10.82 0.34 3.98
CA GLN A 115 9.40 0.43 4.28
C GLN A 115 9.16 1.62 5.22
N MET A 116 8.15 2.44 4.93
CA MET A 116 7.70 3.46 5.86
C MET A 116 7.04 2.82 7.09
N PRO A 117 7.31 3.31 8.32
CA PRO A 117 6.61 2.81 9.50
C PRO A 117 5.10 2.94 9.38
N GLU A 118 4.37 2.01 9.99
CA GLU A 118 2.93 2.11 10.18
C GLU A 118 2.56 3.42 10.90
N ASN A 119 1.40 4.00 10.57
CA ASN A 119 0.89 5.25 11.15
C ASN A 119 1.80 6.49 10.92
N THR A 120 2.70 6.44 9.93
CA THR A 120 3.66 7.51 9.63
C THR A 120 3.58 7.92 8.16
N THR A 121 2.75 8.91 7.87
CA THR A 121 2.72 9.59 6.56
C THR A 121 3.50 10.90 6.64
N ASP A 122 4.49 11.10 5.77
CA ASP A 122 5.24 12.35 5.65
C ASP A 122 5.17 12.86 4.20
N LEU A 123 4.48 13.99 4.02
CA LEU A 123 4.31 14.63 2.71
C LEU A 123 5.41 15.66 2.39
N GLU A 124 6.28 15.96 3.36
CA GLU A 124 7.31 17.00 3.29
C GLU A 124 8.70 16.46 3.65
N SER A 125 8.89 15.13 3.56
CA SER A 125 10.16 14.46 3.83
C SER A 125 11.27 14.91 2.86
N GLN A 126 12.50 14.53 3.15
CA GLN A 126 13.67 14.94 2.36
C GLN A 126 14.52 13.74 1.94
N LEU A 127 15.05 13.79 0.72
CA LEU A 127 16.12 12.92 0.25
C LEU A 127 17.47 13.63 0.42
N TRP A 128 18.40 13.03 1.15
CA TRP A 128 19.74 13.58 1.41
C TRP A 128 20.82 12.68 0.83
N PHE A 129 21.70 13.24 -0.01
CA PHE A 129 23.03 12.70 -0.28
C PHE A 129 24.03 13.43 0.64
N LYS A 130 24.59 12.70 1.60
CA LYS A 130 25.55 13.18 2.61
C LYS A 130 26.98 12.97 2.09
N LEU A 131 27.66 14.06 1.76
CA LEU A 131 28.90 14.08 0.97
C LEU A 131 30.10 14.72 1.70
N GLY A 132 29.95 15.11 2.95
CA GLY A 132 31.03 15.64 3.79
C GLY A 132 32.07 14.59 4.21
N GLY A 133 33.08 15.04 4.96
CA GLY A 133 34.16 14.21 5.51
C GLY A 133 35.25 13.76 4.51
N GLN A 134 35.01 13.88 3.20
CA GLN A 134 35.93 13.49 2.11
C GLN A 134 35.93 14.56 1.00
N SER A 135 37.08 14.71 0.32
CA SER A 135 37.34 15.85 -0.59
C SER A 135 37.07 15.55 -2.05
N GLU A 136 36.95 14.28 -2.42
CA GLU A 136 36.85 13.81 -3.79
C GLU A 136 35.45 14.12 -4.35
N ALA A 137 35.37 14.63 -5.59
CA ALA A 137 34.09 14.98 -6.19
C ALA A 137 33.18 13.75 -6.40
N VAL A 138 31.87 13.95 -6.25
CA VAL A 138 30.83 12.93 -6.50
C VAL A 138 29.98 13.35 -7.68
N TYR A 139 29.63 12.38 -8.51
CA TYR A 139 28.78 12.54 -9.68
C TYR A 139 27.52 11.72 -9.47
N LEU A 140 26.37 12.33 -9.73
CA LEU A 140 25.04 11.74 -9.52
C LEU A 140 24.18 11.94 -10.77
N ASP A 141 23.42 10.93 -11.15
CA ASP A 141 22.41 11.01 -12.22
C ASP A 141 21.28 9.98 -11.99
N ASP A 142 20.21 10.10 -12.78
CA ASP A 142 19.08 9.17 -12.85
C ASP A 142 18.47 8.82 -11.47
N VAL A 143 18.25 9.84 -10.63
CA VAL A 143 17.65 9.63 -9.30
C VAL A 143 16.14 9.40 -9.42
N SER A 144 15.66 8.26 -8.92
CA SER A 144 14.26 7.88 -8.95
C SER A 144 13.84 7.26 -7.62
N LEU A 145 12.61 7.58 -7.19
CA LEU A 145 11.98 6.94 -6.04
C LEU A 145 10.62 6.43 -6.49
N VAL A 146 10.45 5.11 -6.42
CA VAL A 146 9.19 4.43 -6.76
C VAL A 146 8.62 3.77 -5.51
N GLN A 147 7.31 3.86 -5.35
CA GLN A 147 6.60 3.03 -4.40
C GLN A 147 6.46 1.63 -5.02
N THR A 148 6.88 0.60 -4.30
CA THR A 148 6.89 -0.79 -4.78
C THR A 148 5.78 -1.63 -4.16
N SER A 149 5.21 -1.21 -3.03
CA SER A 149 4.03 -1.85 -2.44
C SER A 149 2.75 -1.41 -3.13
N ASN A 150 1.82 -2.34 -3.27
CA ASN A 150 0.43 -2.00 -3.59
C ASN A 150 -0.19 -1.35 -2.35
N PRO A 151 -0.83 -0.18 -2.46
CA PRO A 151 -1.53 0.42 -1.33
C PRO A 151 -2.63 -0.54 -0.86
N VAL A 152 -2.48 -1.11 0.33
CA VAL A 152 -3.47 -1.97 0.94
C VAL A 152 -4.55 -1.08 1.55
N GLU A 153 -5.78 -1.18 1.08
CA GLU A 153 -6.91 -0.52 1.73
C GLU A 153 -7.19 -1.25 3.05
N LEU A 154 -7.06 -0.55 4.19
CA LEU A 154 -7.17 -1.17 5.52
C LEU A 154 -8.59 -1.66 5.83
N GLN A 155 -9.60 -1.00 5.25
CA GLN A 155 -11.03 -1.32 5.40
C GLN A 155 -11.71 -1.28 4.01
N PRO A 156 -11.50 -2.31 3.17
CA PRO A 156 -11.96 -2.29 1.78
C PRO A 156 -13.48 -2.41 1.66
N LEU A 157 -14.16 -2.96 2.68
CA LEU A 157 -15.60 -3.18 2.67
C LEU A 157 -16.39 -1.87 2.87
N LYS A 158 -17.48 -1.72 2.13
CA LYS A 158 -18.39 -0.56 2.14
C LYS A 158 -19.78 -0.97 2.61
N ASN A 159 -20.47 -0.05 3.29
CA ASN A 159 -21.89 -0.18 3.68
C ASN A 159 -22.20 -1.54 4.37
N GLY A 160 -21.34 -1.97 5.29
CA GLY A 160 -21.52 -3.22 6.02
C GLY A 160 -22.53 -3.15 7.17
N ASP A 161 -22.92 -1.94 7.55
CA ASP A 161 -24.01 -1.60 8.47
C ASP A 161 -25.36 -1.41 7.76
N PHE A 162 -25.40 -1.58 6.44
CA PHE A 162 -26.57 -1.46 5.56
C PHE A 162 -27.43 -0.20 5.75
N ALA A 163 -26.88 0.88 6.33
CA ALA A 163 -27.58 2.15 6.54
C ALA A 163 -27.98 2.81 5.22
N ASN A 164 -27.27 2.49 4.12
CA ASN A 164 -27.60 2.93 2.76
C ASN A 164 -28.30 1.84 1.94
N GLY A 165 -29.04 0.95 2.60
CA GLY A 165 -29.70 -0.17 1.95
C GLY A 165 -28.68 -1.17 1.38
N LEU A 166 -28.90 -1.62 0.14
CA LEU A 166 -28.00 -2.54 -0.56
C LEU A 166 -26.91 -1.84 -1.39
N GLU A 167 -26.59 -0.56 -1.11
CA GLU A 167 -25.48 0.09 -1.81
C GLU A 167 -24.18 -0.73 -1.65
N ALA A 168 -23.44 -0.91 -2.75
CA ALA A 168 -22.28 -1.80 -2.87
C ALA A 168 -22.53 -3.32 -2.74
N TRP A 169 -23.75 -3.76 -2.40
CA TRP A 169 -24.12 -5.17 -2.30
C TRP A 169 -24.98 -5.62 -3.48
N SER A 170 -24.73 -6.82 -3.99
CA SER A 170 -25.43 -7.39 -5.14
C SER A 170 -26.02 -8.76 -4.77
N PRO A 171 -27.35 -8.92 -4.80
CA PRO A 171 -27.97 -10.22 -4.65
C PRO A 171 -27.95 -11.00 -5.97
N TYR A 172 -27.89 -12.32 -5.88
CA TYR A 172 -28.10 -13.23 -6.99
C TYR A 172 -29.00 -14.39 -6.57
N ILE A 173 -30.12 -14.52 -7.29
CA ILE A 173 -31.09 -15.60 -7.14
C ILE A 173 -31.11 -16.39 -8.44
N HIS A 174 -30.73 -17.66 -8.36
CA HIS A 174 -30.69 -18.56 -9.50
C HIS A 174 -32.11 -19.03 -9.90
N PHE A 175 -32.29 -19.53 -11.12
CA PHE A 175 -33.60 -19.91 -11.65
C PHE A 175 -34.30 -21.04 -10.87
N ASP A 176 -33.55 -21.79 -10.07
CA ASP A 176 -34.05 -22.90 -9.26
C ASP A 176 -34.41 -22.49 -7.82
N ALA A 177 -34.17 -21.24 -7.44
CA ALA A 177 -34.51 -20.66 -6.15
C ALA A 177 -35.60 -19.59 -6.25
N ASN A 178 -36.21 -19.27 -5.12
CA ASN A 178 -37.07 -18.11 -4.93
C ASN A 178 -36.74 -17.46 -3.59
N ALA A 179 -36.25 -16.22 -3.64
CA ALA A 179 -35.94 -15.45 -2.45
C ALA A 179 -36.01 -13.95 -2.76
N ASP A 180 -36.38 -13.16 -1.76
CA ASP A 180 -36.38 -11.70 -1.79
C ASP A 180 -35.24 -11.17 -0.92
N VAL A 181 -34.43 -10.26 -1.48
CA VAL A 181 -33.32 -9.61 -0.77
C VAL A 181 -33.64 -8.13 -0.59
N SER A 182 -33.59 -7.68 0.65
CA SER A 182 -33.92 -6.31 1.03
C SER A 182 -33.11 -5.89 2.26
N THR A 183 -33.35 -4.67 2.75
CA THR A 183 -32.89 -4.27 4.08
C THR A 183 -34.08 -4.03 5.00
N ILE A 184 -34.01 -4.56 6.22
CA ILE A 184 -35.01 -4.37 7.29
C ILE A 184 -34.26 -3.90 8.53
N ASP A 185 -34.67 -2.76 9.10
CA ASP A 185 -34.02 -2.15 10.27
C ASP A 185 -32.49 -2.01 10.11
N GLU A 186 -32.04 -1.56 8.93
CA GLU A 186 -30.62 -1.42 8.58
C GLU A 186 -29.83 -2.74 8.65
N MET A 187 -30.47 -3.89 8.47
CA MET A 187 -29.81 -5.20 8.31
C MET A 187 -30.08 -5.76 6.92
N LEU A 188 -29.12 -6.47 6.33
CA LEU A 188 -29.38 -7.32 5.16
C LEU A 188 -30.40 -8.40 5.55
N ASN A 189 -31.51 -8.45 4.82
CA ASN A 189 -32.54 -9.44 4.98
C ASN A 189 -32.68 -10.29 3.72
N VAL A 190 -32.72 -11.61 3.90
CA VAL A 190 -32.91 -12.58 2.82
C VAL A 190 -34.07 -13.49 3.20
N ASP A 191 -35.24 -13.26 2.60
CA ASP A 191 -36.43 -14.09 2.77
C ASP A 191 -36.42 -15.18 1.70
N ILE A 192 -36.23 -16.43 2.13
CA ILE A 192 -36.03 -17.58 1.24
C ILE A 192 -37.28 -18.45 1.28
N GLU A 193 -38.09 -18.39 0.21
CA GLU A 193 -39.20 -19.31 0.01
C GLU A 193 -38.73 -20.68 -0.51
N ASN A 194 -37.70 -20.68 -1.35
CA ASN A 194 -37.06 -21.87 -1.90
C ASN A 194 -35.56 -21.60 -2.11
N ALA A 195 -34.69 -22.33 -1.41
CA ALA A 195 -33.25 -22.10 -1.47
C ALA A 195 -32.54 -22.74 -2.68
N GLY A 196 -33.27 -23.39 -3.58
CA GLY A 196 -32.70 -24.06 -4.75
C GLY A 196 -31.84 -25.29 -4.42
N ASN A 197 -31.14 -25.81 -5.42
CA ASN A 197 -30.40 -27.07 -5.31
C ASN A 197 -28.94 -26.90 -4.90
N GLU A 198 -28.39 -25.69 -5.07
CA GLU A 198 -26.97 -25.41 -4.87
C GLU A 198 -26.77 -24.34 -3.82
N LYS A 199 -25.63 -24.35 -3.11
CA LYS A 199 -25.33 -23.32 -2.08
C LYS A 199 -25.33 -21.90 -2.63
N TRP A 200 -25.00 -21.74 -3.91
CA TRP A 200 -24.97 -20.47 -4.62
C TRP A 200 -26.31 -20.09 -5.27
N SER A 201 -27.34 -20.95 -5.17
CA SER A 201 -28.67 -20.65 -5.73
C SER A 201 -29.30 -19.40 -5.12
N VAL A 202 -28.97 -19.07 -3.88
CA VAL A 202 -29.25 -17.78 -3.23
C VAL A 202 -27.92 -17.27 -2.69
N LEU A 203 -27.46 -16.09 -3.14
CA LEU A 203 -26.27 -15.45 -2.58
C LEU A 203 -26.40 -13.94 -2.57
N VAL A 204 -25.63 -13.32 -1.67
CA VAL A 204 -25.41 -11.87 -1.66
C VAL A 204 -23.90 -11.63 -1.63
N GLU A 205 -23.42 -10.75 -2.50
CA GLU A 205 -22.00 -10.43 -2.63
C GLU A 205 -21.70 -8.95 -2.51
N GLN A 206 -20.51 -8.63 -2.00
CA GLN A 206 -19.87 -7.33 -2.20
C GLN A 206 -18.69 -7.51 -3.16
N PRO A 207 -18.81 -7.06 -4.42
CA PRO A 207 -17.76 -7.19 -5.41
C PRO A 207 -16.72 -6.07 -5.28
N GLY A 208 -15.59 -6.24 -5.97
CA GLY A 208 -14.62 -5.16 -6.19
C GLY A 208 -13.67 -4.90 -5.01
N LEU A 209 -13.49 -5.87 -4.13
CA LEU A 209 -12.54 -5.78 -3.02
C LEU A 209 -11.13 -6.00 -3.55
N SER A 210 -10.28 -4.97 -3.51
CA SER A 210 -8.86 -5.09 -3.84
C SER A 210 -8.11 -5.64 -2.63
N LEU A 211 -7.69 -6.90 -2.71
CA LEU A 211 -7.00 -7.59 -1.62
C LEU A 211 -5.55 -7.89 -2.02
N SER A 212 -4.61 -7.59 -1.13
CA SER A 212 -3.17 -7.67 -1.41
C SER A 212 -2.58 -9.00 -0.97
N GLN A 213 -1.61 -9.51 -1.73
CA GLN A 213 -0.87 -10.72 -1.37
C GLN A 213 -0.20 -10.59 0.00
N ASP A 214 -0.05 -11.71 0.71
CA ASP A 214 0.65 -11.85 1.99
C ASP A 214 0.06 -10.99 3.13
N THR A 215 -1.09 -10.36 2.88
CA THR A 215 -1.86 -9.60 3.86
C THR A 215 -2.85 -10.51 4.58
N THR A 216 -2.91 -10.38 5.90
CA THR A 216 -3.89 -11.11 6.72
C THR A 216 -5.12 -10.25 6.92
N TYR A 217 -6.29 -10.81 6.62
CA TYR A 217 -7.58 -10.13 6.73
C TYR A 217 -8.44 -10.80 7.81
N ILE A 218 -9.21 -9.98 8.51
CA ILE A 218 -10.25 -10.38 9.45
C ILE A 218 -11.59 -9.90 8.90
N LEU A 219 -12.50 -10.84 8.65
CA LEU A 219 -13.91 -10.58 8.37
C LEU A 219 -14.71 -10.80 9.65
N SER A 220 -15.47 -9.78 10.07
CA SER A 220 -16.44 -9.87 11.17
C SER A 220 -17.84 -9.58 10.64
N PHE A 221 -18.85 -10.27 11.17
CA PHE A 221 -20.27 -9.98 10.89
C PHE A 221 -21.18 -10.56 11.97
N LYS A 222 -22.37 -10.00 12.09
CA LYS A 222 -23.47 -10.57 12.87
C LYS A 222 -24.44 -11.29 11.94
N ALA A 223 -24.93 -12.45 12.34
CA ALA A 223 -25.96 -13.15 11.58
C ALA A 223 -26.89 -13.99 12.46
N LYS A 224 -28.11 -14.19 11.98
CA LYS A 224 -29.10 -15.16 12.49
C LYS A 224 -29.94 -15.71 11.35
N SER A 225 -30.65 -16.80 11.61
CA SER A 225 -31.61 -17.41 10.70
C SER A 225 -32.82 -17.91 11.49
N THR A 226 -34.04 -17.68 10.98
CA THR A 226 -35.27 -18.19 11.62
C THR A 226 -35.38 -19.72 11.60
N LEU A 227 -34.55 -20.36 10.76
CA LEU A 227 -34.34 -21.81 10.73
C LEU A 227 -32.83 -22.09 10.93
N PRO A 228 -32.42 -22.86 11.95
CA PRO A 228 -31.01 -23.22 12.13
C PRO A 228 -30.43 -23.88 10.87
N ARG A 229 -29.32 -23.33 10.36
CA ARG A 229 -28.73 -23.77 9.09
C ARG A 229 -27.26 -23.40 8.97
N ASP A 230 -26.59 -23.99 7.99
CA ASP A 230 -25.23 -23.60 7.59
C ASP A 230 -25.27 -22.63 6.41
N ILE A 231 -24.44 -21.59 6.43
CA ILE A 231 -24.11 -20.76 5.26
C ILE A 231 -22.62 -20.90 4.93
N GLU A 232 -22.23 -20.71 3.67
CA GLU A 232 -20.82 -20.70 3.27
C GLU A 232 -20.37 -19.28 2.90
N VAL A 233 -19.32 -18.81 3.56
CA VAL A 233 -18.71 -17.50 3.32
C VAL A 233 -17.46 -17.71 2.47
N THR A 234 -17.35 -16.97 1.37
CA THR A 234 -16.23 -17.12 0.43
C THR A 234 -15.62 -15.79 0.03
N ILE A 235 -14.30 -15.82 -0.22
CA ILE A 235 -13.58 -14.77 -0.95
C ILE A 235 -13.09 -15.38 -2.25
N GLU A 236 -13.57 -14.86 -3.37
CA GLU A 236 -13.22 -15.37 -4.69
C GLU A 236 -13.28 -14.29 -5.78
N ASN A 237 -12.50 -14.48 -6.84
CA ASN A 237 -12.50 -13.57 -7.99
C ASN A 237 -13.56 -13.97 -9.04
N ALA A 238 -13.68 -13.16 -10.08
CA ALA A 238 -14.61 -13.40 -11.19
C ALA A 238 -14.31 -14.67 -12.03
N ALA A 239 -13.11 -15.25 -11.88
CA ALA A 239 -12.72 -16.51 -12.51
C ALA A 239 -12.95 -17.73 -11.59
N TYR A 240 -13.64 -17.55 -10.46
CA TYR A 240 -13.90 -18.56 -9.44
C TYR A 240 -12.63 -19.12 -8.76
N GLN A 241 -11.52 -18.37 -8.80
CA GLN A 241 -10.39 -18.65 -7.92
C GLN A 241 -10.82 -18.31 -6.49
N ARG A 242 -10.84 -19.31 -5.63
CA ARG A 242 -11.25 -19.15 -4.23
C ARG A 242 -10.02 -19.02 -3.33
N TYR A 243 -9.97 -17.89 -2.63
CA TYR A 243 -8.91 -17.56 -1.66
C TYR A 243 -9.29 -18.00 -0.25
N PHE A 244 -10.58 -17.94 0.07
CA PHE A 244 -11.12 -18.32 1.37
C PHE A 244 -12.50 -18.97 1.22
N SER A 245 -12.77 -19.98 2.04
CA SER A 245 -14.07 -20.67 2.15
C SER A 245 -14.27 -21.14 3.58
N ARG A 246 -15.39 -20.76 4.19
CA ARG A 246 -15.74 -21.23 5.54
C ARG A 246 -17.24 -21.43 5.66
N VAL A 247 -17.62 -22.56 6.23
CA VAL A 247 -19.00 -22.80 6.65
C VAL A 247 -19.20 -22.27 8.07
N VAL A 248 -20.26 -21.51 8.28
CA VAL A 248 -20.71 -21.07 9.62
C VAL A 248 -22.16 -21.51 9.84
N SER A 249 -22.46 -21.92 11.07
CA SER A 249 -23.79 -22.36 11.46
C SER A 249 -24.54 -21.22 12.14
N LEU A 250 -25.71 -20.88 11.61
CA LEU A 250 -26.62 -19.86 12.13
C LEU A 250 -27.68 -20.49 13.04
N THR A 251 -28.06 -19.76 14.08
CA THR A 251 -29.20 -20.07 14.94
C THR A 251 -30.26 -18.96 14.84
N ASP A 252 -31.36 -19.10 15.58
CA ASP A 252 -32.42 -18.09 15.70
C ASP A 252 -32.03 -16.86 16.53
N GLU A 253 -30.84 -16.89 17.14
CA GLU A 253 -30.26 -15.81 17.93
C GLU A 253 -29.18 -15.10 17.12
N MET A 254 -29.09 -13.78 17.26
CA MET A 254 -28.03 -12.99 16.59
C MET A 254 -26.67 -13.30 17.23
N GLN A 255 -25.74 -13.80 16.42
CA GLN A 255 -24.38 -14.12 16.85
C GLN A 255 -23.35 -13.36 16.03
N THR A 256 -22.21 -13.03 16.65
CA THR A 256 -21.04 -12.47 15.95
C THR A 256 -20.10 -13.60 15.51
N TYR A 257 -19.65 -13.53 14.26
CA TYR A 257 -18.68 -14.42 13.66
C TYR A 257 -17.43 -13.64 13.27
N GLU A 258 -16.27 -14.22 13.49
CA GLU A 258 -14.97 -13.65 13.11
C GLU A 258 -14.17 -14.71 12.35
N LEU A 259 -13.72 -14.35 11.15
CA LEU A 259 -13.06 -15.24 10.21
C LEU A 259 -11.75 -14.60 9.72
N GLU A 260 -10.65 -15.30 9.91
CA GLU A 260 -9.31 -14.82 9.53
C GLU A 260 -8.72 -15.66 8.40
N TRP A 261 -8.07 -15.00 7.43
CA TRP A 261 -7.28 -15.66 6.41
C TRP A 261 -6.10 -14.81 5.94
N ASN A 262 -5.11 -15.47 5.34
CA ASN A 262 -4.01 -14.81 4.64
C ASN A 262 -4.27 -14.87 3.13
N MET A 263 -4.20 -13.73 2.46
CA MET A 263 -4.43 -13.61 1.03
C MET A 263 -3.20 -14.06 0.24
N THR A 264 -3.38 -14.95 -0.74
CA THR A 264 -2.26 -15.64 -1.40
C THR A 264 -1.82 -15.01 -2.73
N ALA A 265 -2.51 -13.96 -3.19
CA ALA A 265 -2.15 -13.19 -4.38
C ALA A 265 -2.82 -11.81 -4.33
N ASP A 266 -2.22 -10.82 -4.99
CA ASP A 266 -2.90 -9.55 -5.28
C ASP A 266 -4.04 -9.82 -6.26
N ASP A 267 -5.28 -9.56 -5.86
CA ASP A 267 -6.43 -9.75 -6.74
C ASP A 267 -7.63 -8.88 -6.34
N MET A 268 -8.51 -8.67 -7.31
CA MET A 268 -9.84 -8.12 -7.10
C MET A 268 -10.83 -9.26 -6.86
N ALA A 269 -11.24 -9.42 -5.60
CA ALA A 269 -12.14 -10.47 -5.15
C ALA A 269 -13.52 -9.91 -4.76
N SER A 270 -14.43 -10.82 -4.46
CA SER A 270 -15.75 -10.52 -3.90
C SER A 270 -15.95 -11.31 -2.61
N LEU A 271 -16.51 -10.65 -1.59
CA LEU A 271 -17.06 -11.33 -0.42
C LEU A 271 -18.44 -11.87 -0.78
N LYS A 272 -18.70 -13.15 -0.52
CA LYS A 272 -20.01 -13.77 -0.80
C LYS A 272 -20.52 -14.55 0.40
N PHE A 273 -21.80 -14.37 0.68
CA PHE A 273 -22.58 -15.24 1.57
C PHE A 273 -23.44 -16.17 0.70
N LEU A 274 -23.13 -17.46 0.71
CA LEU A 274 -23.83 -18.51 -0.04
C LEU A 274 -24.89 -19.15 0.86
N MET A 275 -26.16 -18.94 0.49
CA MET A 275 -27.34 -19.20 1.32
C MET A 275 -28.37 -20.12 0.64
N GLY A 276 -27.99 -20.83 -0.42
CA GLY A 276 -28.86 -21.83 -1.03
C GLY A 276 -28.90 -23.18 -0.27
N GLN A 277 -29.52 -24.18 -0.90
CA GLN A 277 -29.48 -25.61 -0.51
C GLN A 277 -30.09 -25.96 0.88
N VAL A 278 -31.23 -25.35 1.21
CA VAL A 278 -32.05 -25.66 2.41
C VAL A 278 -33.53 -25.79 2.00
N ALA A 279 -34.22 -26.82 2.48
CA ALA A 279 -35.55 -27.19 1.98
C ALA A 279 -36.70 -26.32 2.51
N ASP A 280 -36.65 -25.93 3.78
CA ASP A 280 -37.74 -25.21 4.43
C ASP A 280 -37.60 -23.69 4.23
N SER A 281 -38.73 -22.99 4.11
CA SER A 281 -38.75 -21.52 3.99
C SER A 281 -38.27 -20.85 5.27
N HIS A 282 -37.42 -19.84 5.16
CA HIS A 282 -36.83 -19.16 6.30
C HIS A 282 -36.27 -17.79 5.90
N GLU A 283 -35.89 -17.02 6.90
CA GLU A 283 -35.30 -15.69 6.75
C GLU A 283 -33.91 -15.69 7.38
N ILE A 284 -32.95 -15.05 6.71
CA ILE A 284 -31.60 -14.80 7.22
C ILE A 284 -31.40 -13.30 7.35
N SER A 285 -30.91 -12.86 8.52
CA SER A 285 -30.50 -11.48 8.75
C SER A 285 -28.99 -11.41 8.96
N ILE A 286 -28.31 -10.47 8.30
CA ILE A 286 -26.87 -10.20 8.45
C ILE A 286 -26.66 -8.71 8.67
N ASP A 287 -25.74 -8.35 9.56
CA ASP A 287 -25.44 -6.96 9.91
C ASP A 287 -24.00 -6.79 10.42
N ASP A 288 -23.56 -5.55 10.60
CA ASP A 288 -22.25 -5.16 11.13
C ASP A 288 -21.09 -5.90 10.42
N VAL A 289 -21.14 -5.96 9.08
CA VAL A 289 -20.09 -6.61 8.30
C VAL A 289 -18.87 -5.69 8.23
N SER A 290 -17.72 -6.18 8.65
CA SER A 290 -16.45 -5.47 8.49
C SER A 290 -15.38 -6.40 7.91
N LEU A 291 -14.49 -5.83 7.10
CA LEU A 291 -13.31 -6.50 6.59
C LEU A 291 -12.13 -5.59 6.86
N GLU A 292 -11.16 -6.07 7.63
CA GLU A 292 -10.02 -5.28 8.07
C GLU A 292 -8.70 -6.02 7.86
N VAL A 293 -7.63 -5.28 7.64
CA VAL A 293 -6.26 -5.81 7.70
C VAL A 293 -5.87 -6.03 9.17
N LYS A 294 -5.25 -7.18 9.46
CA LYS A 294 -4.79 -7.56 10.81
C LYS A 294 -3.44 -6.96 11.17
#